data_AF-A0A953UYZ1-F1
#
_entry.id   AF-A0A953UYZ1-F1
#
_cell.length_a   1.000
_cell.length_b   1.000
_cell.length_c   1.000
_cell.angle_alpha   90.00
_cell.angle_beta   90.00
_cell.angle_gamma   90.00
#
_symmetry.space_group_name_H-M   'P 1'
#
loop_
_entity.id
_entity.type
_entity.pdbx_description
1 polymer ?
#
loop_
_entity_poly.entity_id
_entity_poly.type
_entity_poly.pdbx_seq_one_letter_code
_entity_poly.pdbx_strand_id
1 'polypeptide(L)'
;MHTGSVPIRSSNRPRKRLLVHLSQAVETLALTKAPRTHVVPLKRSLDGSLKLQSFDVTSREFDHFENLSNALHRLDKGTYGRCIFCGASIETDVLARTPWATECRECGDQESQP
;
A
#
# COMPACT_ATOMS: atom_id res chain seq x y z
N MET A 1 -3.18 -30.36 14.74
CA MET A 1 -3.19 -28.91 14.48
C MET A 1 -1.78 -28.51 14.10
N HIS A 2 -1.50 -28.33 12.80
CA HIS A 2 -0.14 -28.11 12.31
C HIS A 2 0.12 -26.60 12.21
N THR A 3 0.76 -26.02 13.22
CA THR A 3 1.34 -24.68 13.14
C THR A 3 2.62 -24.77 12.31
N GLY A 4 2.46 -24.68 10.99
CA GLY A 4 3.58 -24.54 10.07
C GLY A 4 4.25 -23.19 10.28
N SER A 5 5.28 -23.15 11.13
CA SER A 5 6.20 -22.01 11.23
C SER A 5 6.86 -21.80 9.86
N VAL A 6 6.36 -20.83 9.10
CA VAL A 6 6.96 -20.42 7.84
C VAL A 6 8.41 -19.96 8.14
N PRO A 7 9.43 -20.53 7.49
CA PRO A 7 10.81 -20.16 7.77
C PRO A 7 11.03 -18.69 7.41
N ILE A 8 11.52 -17.89 8.37
CA ILE A 8 11.75 -16.44 8.27
C ILE A 8 12.57 -16.05 7.02
N ARG A 9 13.37 -16.97 6.47
CA ARG A 9 14.14 -16.76 5.23
C ARG A 9 13.30 -16.70 3.94
N SER A 10 12.17 -17.41 3.82
CA SER A 10 11.37 -17.41 2.58
C SER A 10 10.51 -16.15 2.43
N SER A 11 9.91 -15.67 3.53
CA SER A 11 9.12 -14.41 3.56
C SER A 11 9.96 -13.14 3.38
N ASN A 12 11.29 -13.24 3.52
CA ASN A 12 12.17 -12.07 3.44
C ASN A 12 12.33 -11.54 2.01
N ARG A 13 12.22 -12.40 0.99
CA ARG A 13 12.27 -11.98 -0.43
C ARG A 13 11.08 -11.09 -0.84
N PRO A 14 9.82 -11.52 -0.65
CA PRO A 14 8.67 -10.66 -0.97
C PRO A 14 8.62 -9.41 -0.09
N ARG A 15 8.96 -9.52 1.20
CA ARG A 15 8.99 -8.35 2.11
C ARG A 15 9.97 -7.29 1.63
N LYS A 16 11.21 -7.66 1.30
CA LYS A 16 12.22 -6.72 0.79
C LYS A 16 11.75 -6.02 -0.48
N ARG A 17 11.16 -6.74 -1.43
CA ARG A 17 10.61 -6.17 -2.67
C ARG A 17 9.52 -5.14 -2.37
N LEU A 18 8.56 -5.49 -1.51
CA LEU A 18 7.48 -4.58 -1.12
C LEU A 18 8.00 -3.33 -0.40
N LEU A 19 8.99 -3.46 0.48
CA LEU A 19 9.58 -2.31 1.18
C LEU A 19 10.28 -1.33 0.22
N VAL A 20 10.93 -1.83 -0.83
CA VAL A 20 11.53 -0.97 -1.88
C VAL A 20 10.45 -0.20 -2.63
N HIS A 21 9.35 -0.87 -3.02
CA HIS A 21 8.24 -0.16 -3.69
C HIS A 21 7.56 0.83 -2.74
N LEU A 22 7.43 0.50 -1.46
CA LEU A 22 6.85 1.40 -0.46
C LEU A 22 7.69 2.66 -0.27
N SER A 23 9.03 2.54 -0.20
CA SER A 23 9.90 3.71 -0.10
C SER A 23 9.75 4.63 -1.31
N GLN A 24 9.71 4.06 -2.52
CA GLN A 24 9.50 4.81 -3.77
C GLN A 24 8.13 5.51 -3.79
N ALA A 25 7.07 4.83 -3.33
CA ALA A 25 5.73 5.42 -3.24
C ALA A 25 5.70 6.60 -2.25
N VAL A 26 6.34 6.46 -1.09
CA VAL A 26 6.46 7.54 -0.08
C VAL A 26 7.26 8.72 -0.64
N GLU A 27 8.38 8.46 -1.31
CA GLU A 27 9.16 9.50 -1.98
C GLU A 27 8.34 10.22 -3.04
N THR A 28 7.57 9.49 -3.85
CA THR A 28 6.68 10.07 -4.86
C THR A 28 5.65 10.99 -4.21
N LEU A 29 4.97 10.52 -3.15
CA LEU A 29 4.02 11.30 -2.37
C LEU A 29 4.66 12.55 -1.72
N ALA A 30 5.90 12.45 -1.25
CA ALA A 30 6.62 13.54 -0.61
C ALA A 30 7.14 14.60 -1.60
N LEU A 31 7.54 14.17 -2.81
CA LEU A 31 8.17 15.03 -3.82
C LEU A 31 7.16 15.67 -4.77
N THR A 32 5.99 15.07 -5.01
CA THR A 32 5.08 15.58 -6.04
C THR A 32 4.35 16.86 -5.64
N LYS A 33 4.38 17.32 -4.39
CA LYS A 33 3.59 18.50 -3.97
C LYS A 33 4.28 19.40 -2.95
N ALA A 34 4.41 20.68 -3.33
CA ALA A 34 4.68 21.76 -2.39
C ALA A 34 3.52 21.82 -1.37
N PRO A 35 3.80 21.90 -0.05
CA PRO A 35 2.76 22.01 0.96
C PRO A 35 1.94 23.28 0.70
N ARG A 36 0.62 23.14 0.61
CA ARG A 36 -0.26 24.31 0.58
C ARG A 36 -0.29 24.89 1.99
N THR A 37 0.16 26.12 2.13
CA THR A 37 0.05 26.84 3.39
C THR A 37 -1.30 27.52 3.46
N HIS A 38 -2.21 26.97 4.26
CA HIS A 38 -3.45 27.61 4.62
C HIS A 38 -3.23 28.43 5.88
N VAL A 39 -3.51 29.73 5.81
CA VAL A 39 -3.66 30.56 7.00
C VAL A 39 -5.10 30.43 7.49
N VAL A 40 -5.29 29.75 8.61
CA VAL A 40 -6.61 29.59 9.23
C VAL A 40 -6.75 30.61 10.36
N PRO A 41 -7.80 31.46 10.34
CA PRO A 41 -8.06 32.40 11.43
C PRO A 41 -8.46 31.62 12.69
N LEU A 42 -7.66 31.70 13.75
CA LEU A 42 -7.99 31.06 15.02
C LEU A 42 -8.87 32.01 15.85
N LYS A 43 -10.19 32.00 15.63
CA LYS A 43 -11.11 32.79 16.47
C LYS A 43 -11.45 32.06 17.77
N ARG A 44 -10.56 32.16 18.76
CA ARG A 44 -10.91 32.14 20.19
C ARG A 44 -9.74 32.66 21.03
N SER A 45 -9.95 33.81 21.67
CA SER A 45 -9.08 34.45 22.68
C SER A 45 -7.63 34.80 22.29
N LEU A 46 -7.16 34.49 21.08
CA LEU A 46 -5.88 34.95 20.55
C LEU A 46 -6.08 35.57 19.17
N ASP A 47 -5.58 36.79 18.98
CA ASP A 47 -5.37 37.38 17.65
C ASP A 47 -4.12 36.74 17.02
N GLY A 48 -4.24 35.46 16.65
CA GLY A 48 -3.17 34.65 16.10
C GLY A 48 -3.56 34.01 14.76
N SER A 49 -2.60 33.94 13.83
CA SER A 49 -2.74 33.17 12.60
C SER A 49 -2.03 31.83 12.74
N LEU A 50 -2.74 30.72 12.52
CA LEU A 50 -2.13 29.40 12.44
C LEU A 50 -1.78 29.12 10.97
N LYS A 51 -0.52 28.75 10.72
CA LYS A 51 -0.05 28.28 9.41
C LYS A 51 -0.22 26.77 9.35
N LEU A 52 -1.27 26.32 8.68
CA LEU A 52 -1.51 24.90 8.42
C LEU A 52 -0.86 24.52 7.09
N GLN A 53 -0.01 23.49 7.10
CA GLN A 53 0.49 22.88 5.88
C GLN A 53 -0.39 21.68 5.54
N SER A 54 -1.07 21.72 4.39
CA SER A 54 -1.79 20.58 3.85
C SER A 54 -1.06 20.03 2.62
N PHE A 55 -1.06 18.71 2.51
CA PHE A 55 -0.57 17.99 1.34
C PHE A 55 -1.80 17.43 0.63
N ASP A 56 -2.04 17.86 -0.61
CA ASP A 56 -3.13 17.31 -1.41
C ASP A 56 -2.72 15.92 -1.91
N VAL A 57 -2.90 14.85 -1.16
CA VAL A 57 -2.58 13.51 -1.69
C VAL A 57 -3.60 13.14 -2.77
N THR A 58 -3.17 12.77 -3.99
CA THR A 58 -4.11 12.24 -4.99
C THR A 58 -4.54 10.84 -4.60
N SER A 59 -5.79 10.47 -4.89
CA SER A 59 -6.31 9.13 -4.56
C SER A 59 -5.43 8.03 -5.16
N ARG A 60 -4.99 8.16 -6.41
CA ARG A 60 -4.22 7.10 -7.08
C ARG A 60 -2.87 6.79 -6.46
N GLU A 61 -2.11 7.82 -6.07
CA GLU A 61 -0.80 7.62 -5.42
C GLU A 61 -1.00 7.02 -4.01
N PHE A 62 -2.06 7.44 -3.32
CA PHE A 62 -2.43 6.87 -2.03
C PHE A 62 -2.89 5.41 -2.14
N ASP A 63 -3.74 5.08 -3.12
CA ASP A 63 -4.21 3.72 -3.38
C ASP A 63 -3.04 2.77 -3.60
N HIS A 64 -2.01 3.23 -4.33
CA HIS A 64 -0.80 2.44 -4.52
C HIS A 64 -0.03 2.21 -3.21
N PHE A 65 0.14 3.25 -2.39
CA PHE A 65 0.74 3.15 -1.06
C PHE A 65 -0.05 2.20 -0.14
N GLU A 66 -1.39 2.29 -0.15
CA GLU A 66 -2.26 1.41 0.63
C GLU A 66 -2.15 -0.05 0.17
N ASN A 67 -2.12 -0.30 -1.14
CA ASN A 67 -1.95 -1.64 -1.69
C ASN A 67 -0.62 -2.28 -1.23
N LEU A 68 0.47 -1.52 -1.25
CA LEU A 68 1.77 -1.97 -0.76
C LEU A 68 1.76 -2.24 0.76
N SER A 69 1.18 -1.33 1.53
CA SER A 69 1.06 -1.46 2.99
C SER A 69 0.21 -2.67 3.37
N ASN A 70 -0.90 -2.89 2.68
CA ASN A 70 -1.77 -4.05 2.86
C ASN A 70 -1.06 -5.36 2.50
N ALA A 71 -0.26 -5.38 1.44
CA ALA A 71 0.53 -6.55 1.07
C ALA A 71 1.56 -6.92 2.15
N LEU A 72 2.21 -5.93 2.77
CA LEU A 72 3.11 -6.15 3.92
C LEU A 72 2.35 -6.72 5.12
N HIS A 73 1.16 -6.20 5.42
CA HIS A 73 0.31 -6.72 6.49
C HIS A 73 -0.10 -8.18 6.26
N ARG A 74 -0.37 -8.56 5.00
CA ARG A 74 -0.66 -9.95 4.64
C ARG A 74 0.56 -10.86 4.83
N LEU A 75 1.78 -10.35 4.62
CA LEU A 75 3.00 -11.11 4.94
C LEU A 75 3.11 -11.34 6.44
N ASP A 76 2.84 -10.33 7.25
CA ASP A 76 2.86 -10.44 8.72
C ASP A 76 1.79 -11.42 9.22
N LYS A 77 0.62 -11.46 8.58
CA LYS A 77 -0.45 -12.44 8.87
C LYS A 77 -0.23 -13.83 8.25
N GLY A 78 0.77 -14.01 7.39
CA GLY A 78 0.99 -15.26 6.66
C GLY A 78 -0.06 -15.56 5.57
N THR A 79 -0.84 -14.57 5.15
CA THR A 79 -1.87 -14.69 4.10
C THR A 79 -1.43 -14.14 2.74
N TYR A 80 -0.18 -13.67 2.65
CA TYR A 80 0.37 -13.14 1.40
C TYR A 80 0.36 -14.18 0.27
N GLY A 81 0.03 -13.74 -0.94
CA GLY A 81 -0.08 -14.60 -2.11
C GLY A 81 -1.35 -15.45 -2.15
N ARG A 82 -2.39 -15.08 -1.40
CA ARG A 82 -3.74 -15.66 -1.54
C ARG A 82 -4.70 -14.66 -2.13
N CYS A 83 -5.48 -15.09 -3.11
CA CYS A 83 -6.53 -14.30 -3.74
C CYS A 83 -7.62 -13.98 -2.70
N ILE A 84 -8.04 -12.72 -2.63
CA ILE A 84 -9.08 -12.28 -1.69
C ILE A 84 -10.48 -12.78 -2.06
N PHE A 85 -10.70 -13.12 -3.33
CA PHE A 85 -12.01 -13.55 -3.85
C PHE A 85 -12.21 -15.06 -3.73
N CYS A 86 -11.25 -15.87 -4.20
CA CYS A 86 -11.37 -17.33 -4.23
C CYS A 86 -10.52 -18.05 -3.17
N GLY A 87 -9.61 -17.35 -2.48
CA GLY A 87 -8.71 -17.93 -1.49
C GLY A 87 -7.57 -18.79 -2.05
N ALA A 88 -7.54 -19.01 -3.37
CA ALA A 88 -6.49 -19.76 -4.06
C ALA A 88 -5.14 -19.02 -4.00
N SER A 89 -4.05 -19.76 -4.22
CA SER A 89 -2.73 -19.17 -4.33
C SER A 89 -2.61 -18.34 -5.60
N ILE A 90 -2.15 -17.09 -5.47
CA ILE A 90 -1.83 -16.20 -6.60
C ILE A 90 -0.58 -16.74 -7.29
N GLU A 91 -0.60 -16.72 -8.62
CA GLU A 91 0.48 -17.21 -9.45
C GLU A 91 1.78 -16.48 -9.16
N THR A 92 2.89 -17.23 -9.07
CA THR A 92 4.21 -16.66 -8.76
C THR A 92 4.65 -15.64 -9.80
N ASP A 93 4.24 -15.81 -11.05
CA ASP A 93 4.52 -14.92 -12.17
C ASP A 93 3.77 -13.58 -12.05
N VAL A 94 2.54 -13.61 -11.52
CA VAL A 94 1.76 -12.41 -11.17
C VAL A 94 2.45 -11.67 -10.01
N LEU A 95 2.82 -12.36 -8.93
CA LEU A 95 3.53 -11.75 -7.79
C LEU A 95 4.96 -11.30 -8.15
N ALA A 96 5.55 -11.88 -9.20
CA ALA A 96 6.82 -11.43 -9.76
C ALA A 96 6.67 -10.10 -10.51
N ARG A 97 5.59 -9.89 -11.26
CA ARG A 97 5.31 -8.59 -11.92
C ARG A 97 4.73 -7.55 -10.97
N THR A 98 3.74 -7.95 -10.17
CA THR A 98 2.94 -7.10 -9.30
C THR A 98 2.95 -7.65 -7.87
N PRO A 99 3.94 -7.27 -7.03
CA PRO A 99 4.09 -7.80 -5.68
C PRO A 99 2.91 -7.55 -4.73
N TRP A 100 2.10 -6.52 -4.98
CA TRP A 100 0.94 -6.16 -4.16
C TRP A 100 -0.39 -6.72 -4.68
N ALA A 101 -0.36 -7.62 -5.67
CA ALA A 101 -1.56 -8.23 -6.23
C ALA A 101 -2.46 -8.84 -5.13
N THR A 102 -3.76 -8.59 -5.25
CA THR A 102 -4.80 -9.07 -4.32
C THR A 102 -5.58 -10.25 -4.86
N GLU A 103 -5.48 -10.49 -6.16
CA GLU A 103 -6.28 -11.44 -6.93
C GLU A 103 -5.41 -12.36 -7.77
N CYS A 104 -5.91 -13.56 -8.06
CA CYS A 104 -5.32 -14.43 -9.06
C CYS A 104 -5.74 -13.97 -10.47
N ARG A 105 -5.05 -14.47 -11.49
CA ARG A 105 -5.36 -14.14 -12.88
C ARG A 105 -6.82 -14.41 -13.24
N GLU A 106 -7.37 -15.54 -12.78
CA GLU A 106 -8.76 -15.92 -13.05
C GLU A 106 -9.80 -14.94 -12.48
N CYS A 107 -9.51 -14.29 -11.35
CA CYS A 107 -10.41 -13.30 -10.75
C CYS A 107 -10.21 -11.90 -11.36
N GLY A 108 -8.96 -11.50 -11.63
CA GLY A 108 -8.66 -10.17 -12.19
C GLY A 108 -9.06 -10.02 -13.66
N ASP A 109 -9.00 -11.11 -14.44
CA ASP A 109 -9.46 -11.12 -15.84
C ASP A 109 -10.98 -10.87 -15.94
N GLN A 110 -11.75 -11.24 -14.89
CA GLN A 110 -13.19 -10.98 -14.84
C GLN A 110 -13.55 -9.52 -14.51
N GLU A 111 -12.68 -8.80 -13.79
CA GLU A 111 -12.90 -7.39 -13.44
C GLU A 111 -12.46 -6.43 -14.58
N SER A 112 -11.64 -6.93 -15.51
CA SER A 112 -11.08 -6.13 -16.62
C SER A 112 -11.97 -6.07 -17.88
N GLN A 113 -13.15 -6.71 -17.88
CA GLN A 113 -14.12 -6.57 -18.96
C GLN A 113 -15.24 -5.59 -18.57
N PRO A 114 -15.23 -4.34 -19.09
CA PRO A 114 -16.42 -3.49 -19.12
C PRO A 114 -17.47 -4.00 -20.12
#